data_AF-A0A7Y2CJN7-F1
#
_entry.id   AF-A0A7Y2CJN7-F1
#
_cell.length_a   1.000
_cell.length_b   1.000
_cell.length_c   1.000
_cell.angle_alpha   90.00
_cell.angle_beta   90.00
_cell.angle_gamma   90.00
#
_symmetry.space_group_name_H-M   'P 1'
#
loop_
_entity.id
_entity.type
_entity.pdbx_description
1 polymer ?
#
loop_
_entity_poly.entity_id
_entity_poly.type
_entity_poly.pdbx_seq_one_letter_code
_entity_poly.pdbx_strand_id
1 'polypeptide(L)'
;QRATGEARGLFLLEFMKESGFAASTFAPEDMRLGRDLLRALASDPGIALVSTNLYDEEEGELLLPPYTIVERAGLRIGITAASAPMEEVRRLAEEAGMRFEDPADRLPGVLQELDGKTDMIVLLARMELEDAEAIAMESAGLIDVVVMGGQKSGRGGRSYRETGGATYVVAGNRGQALGVARVAIDGREVQAVVGEELVLSRDWPENPEVLASVTEFQRNLNEMMKEHAVTNARSRQAPDGHYYLGAENCASCHVEEYRRWLETPHSDAFQTLVDVDSEALPECFQCHVTGHGDAAGYIPFLETETPLINVQCEVCHGKGTEHARDGSYGKSLLMESCATCHDPENSPDFDPEVYWLMMEH
;
A
#
# COMPACT_ATOMS: atom_id res chain seq x y z
N GLN A 1 -7.58 10.47 -1.22
CA GLN A 1 -6.67 9.99 -0.15
C GLN A 1 -6.59 10.94 1.06
N ARG A 2 -6.32 12.26 0.93
CA ARG A 2 -6.30 13.16 2.12
C ARG A 2 -7.58 13.08 2.98
N ALA A 3 -8.76 13.01 2.34
CA ALA A 3 -10.05 12.96 3.04
C ALA A 3 -10.25 11.74 3.95
N THR A 4 -9.54 10.63 3.71
CA THR A 4 -9.69 9.37 4.46
C THR A 4 -8.41 8.93 5.16
N GLY A 5 -7.31 9.69 5.01
CA GLY A 5 -5.98 9.29 5.50
C GLY A 5 -5.97 9.09 7.01
N GLU A 6 -6.54 10.05 7.75
CA GLU A 6 -6.68 9.98 9.21
C GLU A 6 -7.47 8.76 9.66
N ALA A 7 -8.66 8.53 9.10
CA ALA A 7 -9.49 7.37 9.45
C ALA A 7 -8.75 6.04 9.20
N ARG A 8 -8.02 5.93 8.09
CA ARG A 8 -7.19 4.75 7.75
C ARG A 8 -6.04 4.57 8.74
N GLY A 9 -5.30 5.63 9.05
CA GLY A 9 -4.18 5.57 10.00
C GLY A 9 -4.63 5.16 11.39
N LEU A 10 -5.74 5.74 11.89
CA LEU A 10 -6.31 5.39 13.19
C LEU A 10 -6.79 3.94 13.25
N PHE A 11 -7.50 3.47 12.22
CA PHE A 11 -7.95 2.08 12.14
C PHE A 11 -6.78 1.09 12.16
N LEU A 12 -5.73 1.36 11.38
CA LEU A 12 -4.53 0.50 11.37
C LEU A 12 -3.82 0.49 12.72
N LEU A 13 -3.68 1.65 13.37
CA LEU A 13 -3.04 1.74 14.69
C LEU A 13 -3.82 0.93 15.72
N GLU A 14 -5.15 1.05 15.75
CA GLU A 14 -5.98 0.28 16.67
C GLU A 14 -5.89 -1.22 16.40
N PHE A 15 -5.96 -1.62 15.13
CA PHE A 15 -5.76 -3.02 14.73
C PHE A 15 -4.41 -3.58 15.18
N MET A 16 -3.32 -2.80 15.07
CA MET A 16 -2.01 -3.20 15.55
C MET A 16 -1.98 -3.42 17.07
N LYS A 17 -2.65 -2.56 17.85
CA LYS A 17 -2.78 -2.72 19.30
C LYS A 17 -3.53 -3.99 19.66
N GLU A 18 -4.71 -4.19 19.07
CA GLU A 18 -5.55 -5.38 19.30
C GLU A 18 -4.85 -6.67 18.89
N SER A 19 -4.03 -6.61 17.82
CA SER A 19 -3.23 -7.72 17.34
C SER A 19 -1.94 -7.96 18.15
N GLY A 20 -1.66 -7.13 19.17
CA GLY A 20 -0.55 -7.33 20.10
C GLY A 20 0.83 -6.99 19.52
N PHE A 21 0.91 -6.04 18.59
CA PHE A 21 2.18 -5.56 18.06
C PHE A 21 3.05 -4.97 19.17
N ALA A 22 4.33 -5.38 19.22
CA ALA A 22 5.26 -4.89 20.23
C ALA A 22 5.74 -3.47 19.93
N ALA A 23 6.00 -3.17 18.66
CA ALA A 23 6.44 -1.86 18.21
C ALA A 23 6.13 -1.64 16.73
N SER A 24 6.10 -0.37 16.33
CA SER A 24 6.07 0.07 14.93
C SER A 24 6.86 1.38 14.77
N THR A 25 6.92 1.92 13.56
CA THR A 25 7.51 3.23 13.27
C THR A 25 6.63 3.99 12.29
N PHE A 26 6.77 5.31 12.24
CA PHE A 26 6.13 6.10 11.18
C PHE A 26 6.96 6.00 9.90
N ALA A 27 6.27 5.68 8.82
CA ALA A 27 6.80 5.77 7.48
C ALA A 27 6.64 7.21 6.95
N PRO A 28 7.43 7.59 5.94
CA PRO A 28 7.31 8.88 5.26
C PRO A 28 5.90 9.22 4.78
N GLU A 29 5.13 8.21 4.38
CA GLU A 29 3.77 8.37 3.89
C GLU A 29 2.81 8.83 5.01
N ASP A 30 3.12 8.53 6.27
CA ASP A 30 2.36 8.94 7.45
C ASP A 30 2.48 10.44 7.71
N MET A 31 3.51 11.12 7.18
CA MET A 31 3.67 12.57 7.31
C MET A 31 2.46 13.34 6.75
N ARG A 32 1.69 12.71 5.85
CA ARG A 32 0.43 13.25 5.31
C ARG A 32 -0.67 13.41 6.36
N LEU A 33 -0.57 12.73 7.50
CA LEU A 33 -1.48 12.86 8.64
C LEU A 33 -1.26 14.18 9.40
N GLY A 34 -0.10 14.82 9.21
CA GLY A 34 0.27 16.06 9.88
C GLY A 34 0.85 15.84 11.28
N ARG A 35 1.70 16.79 11.69
CA ARG A 35 2.46 16.76 12.94
C ARG A 35 1.61 16.54 14.18
N ASP A 36 0.51 17.29 14.34
CA ASP A 36 -0.29 17.27 15.56
C ASP A 36 -0.89 15.89 15.83
N LEU A 37 -1.44 15.25 14.78
CA LEU A 37 -1.99 13.91 14.87
C LEU A 37 -0.89 12.88 15.15
N LEU A 38 0.24 12.93 14.43
CA LEU A 38 1.35 12.00 14.67
C LEU A 38 1.92 12.13 16.09
N ARG A 39 2.01 13.35 16.64
CA ARG A 39 2.42 13.59 18.03
C ARG A 39 1.41 13.01 19.03
N ALA A 40 0.11 13.15 18.76
CA ALA A 40 -0.92 12.55 19.58
C ALA A 40 -0.82 11.01 19.57
N LEU A 41 -0.62 10.41 18.39
CA LEU A 41 -0.45 8.96 18.24
C LEU A 41 0.85 8.45 18.88
N ALA A 42 1.94 9.22 18.80
CA ALA A 42 3.20 8.90 19.46
C ALA A 42 3.08 8.78 20.99
N SER A 43 2.07 9.44 21.59
CA SER A 43 1.82 9.44 23.02
C SER A 43 0.83 8.35 23.47
N ASP A 44 0.29 7.57 22.53
CA ASP A 44 -0.68 6.51 22.81
C ASP A 44 0.01 5.29 23.45
N PRO A 45 -0.44 4.81 24.63
CA PRO A 45 0.23 3.72 25.34
C PRO A 45 -0.01 2.32 24.74
N GLY A 46 -0.85 2.18 23.70
CA GLY A 46 -1.25 0.87 23.18
C GLY A 46 -0.20 0.15 22.33
N ILE A 47 0.72 0.90 21.69
CA ILE A 47 1.79 0.36 20.85
C ILE A 47 3.02 1.27 20.94
N ALA A 48 4.21 0.69 21.06
CA ALA A 48 5.44 1.47 21.07
C ALA A 48 5.78 1.95 19.64
N LEU A 49 5.68 3.26 19.40
CA LEU A 49 6.18 3.87 18.18
C LEU A 49 7.61 4.35 18.42
N VAL A 50 8.57 3.88 17.60
CA VAL A 50 10.00 4.17 17.79
C VAL A 50 10.62 4.77 16.53
N SER A 51 11.61 5.65 16.68
CA SER A 51 12.46 6.13 15.59
C SER A 51 13.72 6.80 16.14
N THR A 52 14.87 6.52 15.55
CA THR A 52 16.13 7.19 15.91
C THR A 52 16.34 8.50 15.17
N ASN A 53 15.58 8.78 14.11
CA ASN A 53 15.90 9.87 13.20
C ASN A 53 14.70 10.68 12.69
N LEU A 54 13.51 10.53 13.29
CA LEU A 54 12.35 11.39 13.01
C LEU A 54 12.24 12.51 14.05
N TYR A 55 12.36 13.75 13.61
CA TYR A 55 12.34 14.92 14.47
C TYR A 55 11.18 15.86 14.16
N ASP A 56 10.75 16.53 15.21
CA ASP A 56 9.93 17.72 15.15
C ASP A 56 10.79 18.92 14.77
N GLU A 57 10.46 19.61 13.68
CA GLU A 57 11.31 20.70 13.16
C GLU A 57 11.31 21.92 14.08
N GLU A 58 10.18 22.20 14.75
CA GLU A 58 10.04 23.38 15.60
C GLU A 58 10.75 23.20 16.95
N GLU A 59 10.58 22.03 17.58
CA GLU A 59 11.20 21.75 18.89
C GLU A 59 12.66 21.30 18.77
N GLY A 60 13.05 20.74 17.61
CA GLY A 60 14.38 20.16 17.42
C GLY A 60 14.61 18.84 18.18
N GLU A 61 13.55 18.22 18.67
CA GLU A 61 13.59 16.96 19.43
C GLU A 61 13.03 15.78 18.61
N LEU A 62 13.33 14.56 19.03
CA LEU A 62 12.72 13.38 18.41
C LEU A 62 11.21 13.37 18.65
N LEU A 63 10.46 13.04 17.60
CA LEU A 63 9.02 12.85 17.72
C LEU A 63 8.67 11.54 18.44
N LEU A 64 9.52 10.52 18.29
CA LEU A 64 9.34 9.18 18.83
C LEU A 64 10.50 8.81 19.77
N PRO A 65 10.28 7.99 20.82
CA PRO A 65 11.38 7.40 21.56
C PRO A 65 12.33 6.63 20.63
N PRO A 66 13.65 6.64 20.88
CA PRO A 66 14.62 6.03 19.98
C PRO A 66 14.53 4.51 19.94
N TYR A 67 14.01 3.88 20.98
CA TYR A 67 13.83 2.44 21.08
C TYR A 67 12.80 2.08 22.15
N THR A 68 12.39 0.81 22.14
CA THR A 68 11.68 0.15 23.23
C THR A 68 12.37 -1.18 23.56
N ILE A 69 12.14 -1.70 24.76
CA ILE A 69 12.62 -3.03 25.17
C ILE A 69 11.42 -3.83 25.66
N VAL A 70 11.26 -5.02 25.09
CA VAL A 70 10.19 -5.96 25.47
C VAL A 70 10.78 -7.28 25.95
N GLU A 71 10.13 -7.93 26.92
CA GLU A 71 10.53 -9.27 27.37
C GLU A 71 9.61 -10.33 26.76
N ARG A 72 10.18 -11.30 26.04
CA ARG A 72 9.45 -12.41 25.41
C ARG A 72 10.29 -13.67 25.46
N ALA A 73 9.67 -14.79 25.81
CA ALA A 73 10.35 -16.09 25.96
C ALA A 73 11.65 -16.06 26.81
N GLY A 74 11.73 -15.14 27.79
CA GLY A 74 12.90 -14.96 28.65
C GLY A 74 14.04 -14.10 28.09
N LEU A 75 13.91 -13.63 26.83
CA LEU A 75 14.81 -12.65 26.21
C LEU A 75 14.30 -11.22 26.42
N ARG A 76 15.23 -10.29 26.63
CA ARG A 76 15.02 -8.85 26.48
C ARG A 76 15.34 -8.46 25.05
N ILE A 77 14.32 -8.06 24.29
CA ILE A 77 14.45 -7.71 22.88
C ILE A 77 14.40 -6.19 22.76
N GLY A 78 15.48 -5.58 22.30
CA GLY A 78 15.54 -4.17 21.93
C GLY A 78 14.98 -3.96 20.54
N ILE A 79 14.03 -3.04 20.40
CA ILE A 79 13.44 -2.69 19.10
C ILE A 79 13.69 -1.22 18.84
N THR A 80 14.37 -0.92 17.74
CA THR A 80 14.68 0.43 17.27
C THR A 80 14.24 0.58 15.82
N ALA A 81 14.19 1.81 15.30
CA ALA A 81 13.81 2.05 13.90
C ALA A 81 14.60 3.20 13.27
N ALA A 82 14.85 3.08 11.97
CA ALA A 82 15.47 4.13 11.17
C ALA A 82 14.86 4.19 9.76
N SER A 83 14.72 5.40 9.24
CA SER A 83 14.19 5.65 7.89
C SER A 83 15.18 6.43 7.02
N ALA A 84 15.37 6.05 5.76
CA ALA A 84 16.23 6.83 4.86
C ALA A 84 15.55 8.15 4.43
N PRO A 85 16.23 9.30 4.48
CA PRO A 85 15.67 10.59 4.07
C PRO A 85 15.71 10.75 2.53
N MET A 86 14.96 9.92 1.80
CA MET A 86 14.81 10.07 0.35
C MET A 86 14.18 11.43 -0.01
N GLU A 87 14.42 11.95 -1.22
CA GLU A 87 13.97 13.30 -1.60
C GLU A 87 12.45 13.53 -1.41
N GLU A 88 11.62 12.57 -1.84
CA GLU A 88 10.17 12.67 -1.66
C GLU A 88 9.75 12.66 -0.18
N VAL A 89 10.43 11.86 0.62
CA VAL A 89 10.24 11.72 2.07
C VAL A 89 10.56 13.04 2.76
N ARG A 90 11.70 13.64 2.39
CA ARG A 90 12.14 14.93 2.92
C ARG A 90 11.10 16.01 2.64
N ARG A 91 10.61 16.12 1.40
CA ARG A 91 9.58 17.10 1.04
C ARG A 91 8.30 16.91 1.87
N LEU A 92 7.80 15.67 2.00
CA LEU A 92 6.59 15.39 2.76
C LEU A 92 6.75 15.71 4.25
N ALA A 93 7.90 15.37 4.84
CA ALA A 93 8.21 15.69 6.23
C ALA A 93 8.29 17.21 6.44
N GLU A 94 9.02 17.93 5.57
CA GLU A 94 9.17 19.39 5.65
C GLU A 94 7.81 20.11 5.53
N GLU A 95 6.95 19.69 4.60
CA GLU A 95 5.57 20.21 4.45
C GLU A 95 4.73 19.99 5.72
N ALA A 96 5.05 18.97 6.49
CA ALA A 96 4.35 18.61 7.72
C ALA A 96 5.05 19.13 8.99
N GLY A 97 6.12 19.92 8.88
CA GLY A 97 6.85 20.47 10.04
C GLY A 97 7.71 19.44 10.77
N MET A 98 8.22 18.43 10.06
CA MET A 98 9.07 17.37 10.56
C MET A 98 10.29 17.18 9.65
N ARG A 99 11.28 16.42 10.10
CA ARG A 99 12.40 16.01 9.26
C ARG A 99 12.94 14.65 9.65
N PHE A 100 13.52 13.97 8.66
CA PHE A 100 14.34 12.79 8.88
C PHE A 100 15.82 13.19 8.80
N GLU A 101 16.59 12.88 9.84
CA GLU A 101 18.06 12.98 9.82
C GLU A 101 18.70 11.73 9.18
N ASP A 102 20.00 11.78 8.89
CA ASP A 102 20.73 10.61 8.45
C ASP A 102 20.76 9.56 9.59
N PRO A 103 20.32 8.30 9.34
CA PRO A 103 20.41 7.23 10.33
C PRO A 103 21.81 7.08 10.96
N ALA A 104 22.88 7.33 10.20
CA ALA A 104 24.26 7.19 10.66
C ALA A 104 24.62 8.10 11.83
N ASP A 105 23.90 9.21 12.03
CA ASP A 105 24.21 10.20 13.07
C ASP A 105 23.86 9.69 14.48
N ARG A 106 22.76 8.94 14.63
CA ARG A 106 22.24 8.53 15.95
C ARG A 106 22.10 7.04 16.15
N LEU A 107 21.79 6.28 15.09
CA LEU A 107 21.55 4.85 15.20
C LEU A 107 22.72 4.09 15.84
N PRO A 108 24.01 4.35 15.50
CA PRO A 108 25.12 3.63 16.13
C PRO A 108 25.18 3.79 17.65
N GLY A 109 24.90 4.98 18.17
CA GLY A 109 24.85 5.23 19.62
C GLY A 109 23.70 4.48 20.29
N VAL A 110 22.52 4.45 19.65
CA VAL A 110 21.35 3.70 20.14
C VAL A 110 21.60 2.20 20.16
N LEU A 111 22.26 1.64 19.14
CA LEU A 111 22.61 0.22 19.11
C LEU A 111 23.57 -0.15 20.25
N GLN A 112 24.59 0.67 20.51
CA GLN A 112 25.50 0.49 21.64
C GLN A 112 24.80 0.57 23.00
N GLU A 113 23.81 1.46 23.14
CA GLU A 113 23.00 1.52 24.36
C GLU A 113 22.13 0.27 24.58
N LEU A 114 21.60 -0.31 23.50
CA LEU A 114 20.77 -1.50 23.53
C LEU A 114 21.58 -2.76 23.82
N ASP A 115 22.78 -2.89 23.27
CA ASP A 115 23.69 -4.03 23.47
C ASP A 115 23.90 -4.33 24.97
N GLY A 116 24.17 -3.30 25.78
CA GLY A 116 24.36 -3.46 27.22
C GLY A 116 23.10 -3.83 28.02
N LYS A 117 21.91 -3.81 27.40
CA LYS A 117 20.60 -3.91 28.07
C LYS A 117 19.74 -5.05 27.54
N THR A 118 20.07 -5.61 26.39
CA THR A 118 19.23 -6.54 25.65
C THR A 118 20.00 -7.80 25.31
N ASP A 119 19.24 -8.85 25.00
CA ASP A 119 19.77 -10.15 24.60
C ASP A 119 19.63 -10.33 23.07
N MET A 120 18.90 -9.43 22.40
CA MET A 120 18.65 -9.40 20.96
C MET A 120 18.24 -7.98 20.53
N ILE A 121 18.69 -7.52 19.36
CA ILE A 121 18.31 -6.23 18.77
C ILE A 121 17.59 -6.44 17.42
N VAL A 122 16.43 -5.79 17.29
CA VAL A 122 15.63 -5.72 16.07
C VAL A 122 15.64 -4.29 15.55
N LEU A 123 16.02 -4.11 14.29
CA LEU A 123 15.93 -2.85 13.56
C LEU A 123 14.72 -2.86 12.62
N LEU A 124 13.79 -1.93 12.78
CA LEU A 124 12.77 -1.62 11.78
C LEU A 124 13.36 -0.64 10.76
N ALA A 125 13.57 -1.08 9.53
CA ALA A 125 14.28 -0.31 8.51
C ALA A 125 13.34 0.12 7.38
N ARG A 126 13.07 1.43 7.26
CA ARG A 126 12.33 2.02 6.13
C ARG A 126 13.32 2.68 5.17
N MET A 127 13.96 1.86 4.35
CA MET A 127 15.00 2.25 3.40
C MET A 127 15.17 1.18 2.31
N GLU A 128 16.05 1.42 1.35
CA GLU A 128 16.44 0.39 0.39
C GLU A 128 17.30 -0.68 1.07
N LEU A 129 17.31 -1.87 0.48
CA LEU A 129 17.99 -3.03 1.06
C LEU A 129 19.50 -2.80 1.17
N GLU A 130 20.09 -2.14 0.18
CA GLU A 130 21.51 -1.79 0.15
C GLU A 130 21.90 -0.88 1.33
N ASP A 131 21.06 0.10 1.69
CA ASP A 131 21.30 1.00 2.82
C ASP A 131 21.22 0.24 4.15
N ALA A 132 20.23 -0.65 4.28
CA ALA A 132 20.08 -1.50 5.46
C ALA A 132 21.23 -2.52 5.61
N GLU A 133 21.77 -3.02 4.49
CA GLU A 133 22.98 -3.86 4.44
C GLU A 133 24.22 -3.10 4.93
N ALA A 134 24.40 -1.85 4.49
CA ALA A 134 25.50 -1.01 4.94
C ALA A 134 25.43 -0.75 6.46
N ILE A 135 24.25 -0.37 6.98
CA ILE A 135 24.03 -0.14 8.42
C ILE A 135 24.36 -1.41 9.23
N ALA A 136 23.90 -2.59 8.80
CA ALA A 136 24.18 -3.82 9.54
C ALA A 136 25.67 -4.16 9.53
N MET A 137 26.36 -4.00 8.40
CA MET A 137 27.83 -4.21 8.33
C MET A 137 28.58 -3.27 9.29
N GLU A 138 28.20 -1.99 9.33
CA GLU A 138 28.82 -0.99 10.19
C GLU A 138 28.47 -1.16 11.67
N SER A 139 27.32 -1.78 11.97
CA SER A 139 26.90 -2.10 13.33
C SER A 139 27.76 -3.17 14.03
N ALA A 140 28.71 -3.79 13.31
CA ALA A 140 29.64 -4.79 13.84
C ALA A 140 28.95 -6.00 14.51
N GLY A 141 27.82 -6.43 13.97
CA GLY A 141 27.08 -7.61 14.45
C GLY A 141 26.16 -7.38 15.63
N LEU A 142 25.85 -6.12 15.97
CA LEU A 142 24.90 -5.80 17.05
C LEU A 142 23.44 -6.08 16.68
N ILE A 143 23.09 -6.04 15.40
CA ILE A 143 21.71 -6.23 14.95
C ILE A 143 21.50 -7.71 14.60
N ASP A 144 20.53 -8.35 15.24
CA ASP A 144 20.17 -9.75 14.95
C ASP A 144 19.15 -9.85 13.82
N VAL A 145 18.16 -8.94 13.79
CA VAL A 145 17.08 -8.94 12.79
C VAL A 145 16.84 -7.54 12.24
N VAL A 146 16.74 -7.46 10.92
CA VAL A 146 16.27 -6.27 10.20
C VAL A 146 14.89 -6.55 9.61
N VAL A 147 13.89 -5.79 10.03
CA VAL A 147 12.53 -5.81 9.45
C VAL A 147 12.45 -4.73 8.38
N MET A 148 12.40 -5.14 7.12
CA MET A 148 12.38 -4.23 5.97
C MET A 148 10.97 -3.70 5.70
N GLY A 149 10.84 -2.37 5.63
CA GLY A 149 9.60 -1.67 5.26
C GLY A 149 9.69 -1.00 3.88
N GLY A 150 8.58 -1.04 3.13
CA GLY A 150 8.41 -0.29 1.87
C GLY A 150 8.95 -0.98 0.61
N GLN A 151 9.32 -2.26 0.71
CA GLN A 151 9.73 -3.08 -0.43
C GLN A 151 8.49 -3.70 -1.11
N LYS A 152 8.46 -3.73 -2.45
CA LYS A 152 7.44 -4.48 -3.20
C LYS A 152 7.81 -5.96 -3.17
N SER A 153 6.96 -6.84 -2.62
CA SER A 153 7.19 -8.28 -2.70
C SER A 153 7.00 -8.76 -4.13
N GLY A 154 8.05 -9.32 -4.75
CA GLY A 154 7.87 -10.23 -5.88
C GLY A 154 7.52 -11.62 -5.34
N ARG A 155 6.46 -12.26 -5.85
CA ARG A 155 6.17 -13.68 -5.54
C ARG A 155 7.45 -14.51 -5.70
N GLY A 156 7.93 -15.12 -4.61
CA GLY A 156 9.05 -16.08 -4.64
C GLY A 156 10.47 -15.51 -4.41
N GLY A 157 10.61 -14.27 -3.93
CA GLY A 157 11.91 -13.64 -3.68
C GLY A 157 12.48 -13.91 -2.29
N ARG A 158 13.20 -15.04 -2.13
CA ARG A 158 14.09 -15.42 -1.00
C ARG A 158 14.26 -14.37 0.13
N SER A 159 13.70 -14.65 1.30
CA SER A 159 13.84 -13.89 2.57
C SER A 159 15.21 -14.01 3.24
N TYR A 160 16.27 -14.31 2.50
CA TYR A 160 17.56 -14.68 3.08
C TYR A 160 18.67 -13.85 2.45
N ARG A 161 18.97 -12.72 3.06
CA ARG A 161 20.30 -12.12 2.99
C ARG A 161 20.82 -12.07 4.42
N GLU A 162 21.96 -12.72 4.67
CA GLU A 162 22.68 -12.60 5.92
C GLU A 162 23.87 -11.69 5.63
N THR A 163 23.73 -10.43 6.03
CA THR A 163 24.75 -9.40 5.80
C THR A 163 25.00 -8.69 7.11
N GLY A 164 26.26 -8.44 7.45
CA GLY A 164 26.62 -7.80 8.72
C GLY A 164 26.26 -8.61 9.98
N GLY A 165 25.89 -9.89 9.84
CA GLY A 165 25.45 -10.74 10.96
C GLY A 165 23.94 -10.73 11.23
N ALA A 166 23.17 -9.90 10.52
CA ALA A 166 21.73 -9.77 10.71
C ALA A 166 20.92 -10.65 9.73
N THR A 167 19.77 -11.14 10.19
CA THR A 167 18.73 -11.75 9.34
C THR A 167 17.72 -10.72 8.87
N TYR A 168 17.48 -10.65 7.56
CA TYR A 168 16.56 -9.69 6.96
C TYR A 168 15.21 -10.34 6.69
N VAL A 169 14.14 -9.75 7.22
CA VAL A 169 12.76 -10.18 6.92
C VAL A 169 12.06 -9.12 6.08
N VAL A 170 11.51 -9.56 4.96
CA VAL A 170 10.75 -8.73 4.01
C VAL A 170 9.34 -9.29 3.96
N ALA A 171 8.33 -8.47 4.26
CA ALA A 171 6.92 -8.86 4.22
C ALA A 171 6.18 -8.32 2.98
N GLY A 172 6.88 -7.60 2.10
CA GLY A 172 6.30 -6.98 0.93
C GLY A 172 5.39 -5.80 1.26
N ASN A 173 4.34 -5.64 0.46
CA ASN A 173 3.33 -4.60 0.60
C ASN A 173 1.92 -5.19 0.67
N ARG A 174 0.95 -4.35 1.07
CA ARG A 174 -0.50 -4.66 1.07
C ARG A 174 -0.93 -5.88 1.90
N GLY A 175 -0.08 -6.37 2.82
CA GLY A 175 -0.39 -7.55 3.63
C GLY A 175 -0.50 -8.84 2.81
N GLN A 176 0.21 -8.94 1.68
CA GLN A 176 0.22 -10.16 0.85
C GLN A 176 1.12 -11.27 1.41
N ALA A 177 2.06 -10.91 2.28
CA ALA A 177 2.93 -11.85 2.96
C ALA A 177 3.23 -11.40 4.40
N LEU A 178 3.68 -12.35 5.22
CA LEU A 178 4.18 -12.13 6.56
C LEU A 178 5.65 -12.57 6.63
N GLY A 179 6.52 -11.63 6.99
CA GLY A 179 7.92 -11.92 7.30
C GLY A 179 8.04 -12.52 8.71
N VAL A 180 8.73 -13.65 8.83
CA VAL A 180 8.91 -14.38 10.09
C VAL A 180 10.39 -14.59 10.34
N ALA A 181 10.90 -14.14 11.48
CA ALA A 181 12.23 -14.51 11.98
C ALA A 181 12.06 -15.60 13.05
N ARG A 182 12.54 -16.81 12.77
CA ARG A 182 12.62 -17.89 13.76
C ARG A 182 13.93 -17.81 14.51
N VAL A 183 13.85 -17.57 15.81
CA VAL A 183 15.01 -17.41 16.68
C VAL A 183 15.19 -18.68 17.51
N ALA A 184 16.36 -19.32 17.38
CA ALA A 184 16.78 -20.41 18.25
C ALA A 184 17.53 -19.82 19.46
N ILE A 185 17.09 -20.20 20.67
CA ILE A 185 17.61 -19.66 21.93
C ILE A 185 18.15 -20.79 22.83
N ASP A 186 19.29 -20.56 23.48
CA ASP A 186 19.77 -21.36 24.61
C ASP A 186 19.90 -20.46 25.84
N GLY A 187 19.00 -20.64 26.81
CA GLY A 187 18.87 -19.72 27.93
C GLY A 187 18.50 -18.30 27.46
N ARG A 188 19.45 -17.37 27.58
CA ARG A 188 19.32 -15.97 27.10
C ARG A 188 20.19 -15.66 25.87
N GLU A 189 20.81 -16.67 25.28
CA GLU A 189 21.71 -16.50 24.15
C GLU A 189 20.99 -16.84 22.85
N VAL A 190 21.05 -15.94 21.87
CA VAL A 190 20.59 -16.18 20.50
C VAL A 190 21.61 -17.06 19.79
N GLN A 191 21.21 -18.26 19.39
CA GLN A 191 22.09 -19.24 18.75
C GLN A 191 22.04 -19.15 17.22
N ALA A 192 20.85 -18.91 16.68
CA ALA A 192 20.62 -18.77 15.25
C ALA A 192 19.31 -18.02 15.00
N VAL A 193 19.25 -17.32 13.88
CA VAL A 193 18.03 -16.70 13.38
C VAL A 193 17.83 -17.13 11.93
N VAL A 194 16.60 -17.51 11.57
CA VAL A 194 16.23 -17.92 10.22
C VAL A 194 15.02 -17.11 9.76
N GLY A 195 15.15 -16.40 8.65
CA GLY A 195 14.06 -15.67 8.02
C GLY A 195 13.15 -16.59 7.21
N GLU A 196 11.85 -16.34 7.20
CA GLU A 196 10.86 -17.04 6.37
C GLU A 196 9.85 -16.00 5.86
N GLU A 197 9.30 -16.25 4.67
CA GLU A 197 8.16 -15.51 4.14
C GLU A 197 6.96 -16.46 4.08
N LEU A 198 5.86 -16.04 4.69
CA LEU A 198 4.58 -16.73 4.60
C LEU A 198 3.67 -15.92 3.67
N VAL A 199 3.42 -16.44 2.47
CA VAL A 199 2.44 -15.84 1.54
C VAL A 199 1.04 -16.03 2.12
N LEU A 200 0.31 -14.93 2.29
CA LEU A 200 -1.06 -14.91 2.79
C LEU A 200 -2.04 -15.17 1.62
N SER A 201 -2.13 -16.44 1.21
CA SER A 201 -3.09 -16.92 0.21
C SER A 201 -4.51 -17.07 0.79
N ARG A 202 -5.47 -17.37 -0.09
CA ARG A 202 -6.87 -17.68 0.26
C ARG A 202 -7.02 -18.97 1.08
N ASP A 203 -5.95 -19.75 1.24
CA ASP A 203 -5.97 -21.00 2.00
C ASP A 203 -5.88 -20.75 3.52
N TRP A 204 -5.46 -19.54 3.92
CA TRP A 204 -5.45 -19.15 5.32
C TRP A 204 -6.86 -18.80 5.79
N PRO A 205 -7.33 -19.33 6.93
CA PRO A 205 -8.64 -19.00 7.45
C PRO A 205 -8.69 -17.54 7.91
N GLU A 206 -9.75 -16.85 7.52
CA GLU A 206 -10.02 -15.49 7.99
C GLU A 206 -10.50 -15.49 9.45
N ASN A 207 -10.08 -14.49 10.22
CA ASN A 207 -10.65 -14.25 11.54
C ASN A 207 -11.98 -13.49 11.37
N PRO A 208 -13.12 -14.04 11.81
CA PRO A 208 -14.43 -13.43 11.60
C PRO A 208 -14.60 -12.08 12.31
N GLU A 209 -13.93 -11.87 13.44
CA GLU A 209 -13.97 -10.59 14.18
C GLU A 209 -13.22 -9.49 13.41
N VAL A 210 -12.04 -9.83 12.89
CA VAL A 210 -11.24 -8.92 12.05
C VAL A 210 -11.98 -8.60 10.76
N LEU A 211 -12.57 -9.61 10.10
CA LEU A 211 -13.35 -9.42 8.87
C LEU A 211 -14.54 -8.48 9.11
N ALA A 212 -15.25 -8.64 10.23
CA ALA A 212 -16.36 -7.75 10.59
C ALA A 212 -15.87 -6.30 10.80
N SER A 213 -14.77 -6.11 11.52
CA SER A 213 -14.17 -4.79 11.76
C SER A 213 -13.72 -4.11 10.46
N VAL A 214 -13.03 -4.83 9.57
CA VAL A 214 -12.63 -4.33 8.25
C VAL A 214 -13.84 -3.99 7.38
N THR A 215 -14.86 -4.84 7.37
CA THR A 215 -16.08 -4.60 6.58
C THR A 215 -16.83 -3.35 7.05
N GLU A 216 -16.96 -3.17 8.37
CA GLU A 216 -17.57 -1.97 8.94
C GLU A 216 -16.75 -0.72 8.61
N PHE A 217 -15.43 -0.79 8.78
CA PHE A 217 -14.53 0.31 8.45
C PHE A 217 -14.61 0.70 6.97
N GLN A 218 -14.60 -0.28 6.07
CA GLN A 218 -14.72 -0.08 4.62
C GLN A 218 -16.03 0.63 4.25
N ARG A 219 -17.16 0.19 4.82
CA ARG A 219 -18.45 0.84 4.64
C ARG A 219 -18.42 2.30 5.10
N ASN A 220 -17.85 2.57 6.26
CA ASN A 220 -17.74 3.94 6.79
C ASN A 220 -16.87 4.82 5.87
N LEU A 221 -15.73 4.30 5.39
CA LEU A 221 -14.89 5.01 4.42
C LEU A 221 -15.64 5.30 3.12
N ASN A 222 -16.42 4.34 2.63
CA ASN A 222 -17.20 4.48 1.41
C ASN A 222 -18.23 5.59 1.56
N GLU A 223 -18.97 5.64 2.67
CA GLU A 223 -19.92 6.73 2.95
C GLU A 223 -19.23 8.09 3.05
N MET A 224 -18.11 8.19 3.77
CA MET A 224 -17.30 9.42 3.81
C MET A 224 -16.90 9.88 2.41
N MET A 225 -16.51 8.94 1.54
CA MET A 225 -16.12 9.25 0.18
C MET A 225 -17.30 9.61 -0.72
N LYS A 226 -18.50 9.04 -0.53
CA LYS A 226 -19.73 9.47 -1.21
C LYS A 226 -20.02 10.93 -0.90
N GLU A 227 -20.02 11.30 0.37
CA GLU A 227 -20.24 12.70 0.80
C GLU A 227 -19.18 13.65 0.21
N HIS A 228 -17.91 13.24 0.28
CA HIS A 228 -16.81 14.03 -0.26
C HIS A 228 -16.90 14.20 -1.78
N ALA A 229 -17.22 13.13 -2.50
CA ALA A 229 -17.33 13.13 -3.94
C ALA A 229 -18.52 13.97 -4.42
N VAL A 230 -19.69 13.85 -3.79
CA VAL A 230 -20.86 14.69 -4.10
C VAL A 230 -20.53 16.17 -3.89
N THR A 231 -19.83 16.52 -2.82
CA THR A 231 -19.46 17.91 -2.51
C THR A 231 -18.45 18.49 -3.52
N ASN A 232 -17.58 17.64 -4.08
CA ASN A 232 -16.47 18.05 -4.94
C ASN A 232 -16.64 17.66 -6.41
N ALA A 233 -17.78 17.08 -6.79
CA ALA A 233 -18.06 16.66 -8.15
C ALA A 233 -18.00 17.87 -9.08
N ARG A 234 -17.09 17.79 -10.06
CA ARG A 234 -16.94 18.82 -11.09
C ARG A 234 -16.79 18.12 -12.43
N SER A 235 -17.69 18.43 -13.35
CA SER A 235 -17.45 18.13 -14.76
C SER A 235 -16.16 18.82 -15.19
N ARG A 236 -15.26 18.03 -15.80
CA ARG A 236 -14.11 18.54 -16.52
C ARG A 236 -14.38 18.31 -18.00
N GLN A 237 -13.94 19.25 -18.83
CA GLN A 237 -13.97 19.08 -20.27
C GLN A 237 -12.58 18.63 -20.72
N ALA A 238 -12.53 17.64 -21.61
CA ALA A 238 -11.27 17.27 -22.23
C ALA A 238 -10.71 18.45 -23.04
N PRO A 239 -9.42 18.80 -22.88
CA PRO A 239 -8.81 19.94 -23.58
C PRO A 239 -8.87 19.84 -25.11
N ASP A 240 -8.89 18.61 -25.64
CA ASP A 240 -8.93 18.27 -27.06
C ASP A 240 -10.36 18.12 -27.62
N GLY A 241 -11.38 18.19 -26.75
CA GLY A 241 -12.78 18.00 -27.12
C GLY A 241 -13.21 16.54 -27.33
N HIS A 242 -12.31 15.57 -27.13
CA HIS A 242 -12.63 14.14 -27.25
C HIS A 242 -13.16 13.60 -25.92
N TYR A 243 -14.28 12.88 -25.99
CA TYR A 243 -14.96 12.28 -24.85
C TYR A 243 -15.42 10.86 -25.12
N TYR A 244 -15.78 10.18 -24.04
CA TYR A 244 -16.27 8.80 -24.02
C TYR A 244 -17.75 8.74 -24.37
N LEU A 245 -18.13 7.84 -25.28
CA LEU A 245 -19.51 7.65 -25.73
C LEU A 245 -20.28 6.63 -24.89
N GLY A 246 -19.59 5.66 -24.29
CA GLY A 246 -20.17 4.59 -23.51
C GLY A 246 -20.57 3.36 -24.34
N ALA A 247 -20.56 2.19 -23.69
CA ALA A 247 -20.80 0.91 -24.32
C ALA A 247 -22.19 0.81 -25.00
N GLU A 248 -23.21 1.44 -24.44
CA GLU A 248 -24.57 1.47 -25.00
C GLU A 248 -24.62 2.19 -26.35
N ASN A 249 -23.81 3.23 -26.53
CA ASN A 249 -23.70 3.92 -27.82
C ASN A 249 -23.01 3.02 -28.85
N CYS A 250 -21.96 2.29 -28.45
CA CYS A 250 -21.29 1.31 -29.31
C CYS A 250 -22.24 0.18 -29.74
N ALA A 251 -23.12 -0.28 -28.84
CA ALA A 251 -24.08 -1.36 -29.07
C ALA A 251 -25.06 -1.08 -30.23
N SER A 252 -25.25 0.19 -30.62
CA SER A 252 -26.11 0.56 -31.74
C SER A 252 -25.59 0.07 -33.10
N CYS A 253 -24.27 -0.10 -33.24
CA CYS A 253 -23.60 -0.56 -34.46
C CYS A 253 -22.85 -1.89 -34.26
N HIS A 254 -22.35 -2.16 -33.05
CA HIS A 254 -21.52 -3.34 -32.68
C HIS A 254 -22.29 -4.29 -31.76
N VAL A 255 -23.36 -4.88 -32.28
CA VAL A 255 -24.31 -5.65 -31.48
C VAL A 255 -23.71 -6.98 -31.00
N GLU A 256 -22.92 -7.65 -31.84
CA GLU A 256 -22.34 -8.96 -31.52
C GLU A 256 -21.20 -8.82 -30.50
N GLU A 257 -20.35 -7.83 -30.71
CA GLU A 257 -19.24 -7.49 -29.81
C GLU A 257 -19.77 -7.04 -28.44
N TYR A 258 -20.80 -6.19 -28.41
CA TYR A 258 -21.44 -5.77 -27.16
C TYR A 258 -22.01 -6.96 -26.39
N ARG A 259 -22.64 -7.94 -27.07
CA ARG A 259 -23.15 -9.15 -26.42
C ARG A 259 -22.03 -10.01 -25.83
N ARG A 260 -20.90 -10.15 -26.53
CA ARG A 260 -19.74 -10.86 -25.97
C ARG A 260 -19.16 -10.12 -24.77
N TRP A 261 -19.07 -8.79 -24.84
CA TRP A 261 -18.62 -7.98 -23.71
C TRP A 261 -19.49 -8.18 -22.45
N LEU A 262 -20.82 -8.26 -22.61
CA LEU A 262 -21.77 -8.55 -21.52
C LEU A 262 -21.55 -9.90 -20.83
N GLU A 263 -20.85 -10.84 -21.47
CA GLU A 263 -20.53 -12.15 -20.90
C GLU A 263 -19.22 -12.13 -20.10
N THR A 264 -18.51 -11.00 -20.09
CA THR A 264 -17.21 -10.86 -19.43
C THR A 264 -17.32 -10.18 -18.06
N PRO A 265 -16.41 -10.46 -17.11
CA PRO A 265 -16.38 -9.74 -15.83
C PRO A 265 -16.23 -8.22 -15.98
N HIS A 266 -15.71 -7.74 -17.10
CA HIS A 266 -15.54 -6.32 -17.38
C HIS A 266 -16.87 -5.57 -17.44
N SER A 267 -17.96 -6.19 -17.88
CA SER A 267 -19.29 -5.54 -17.94
C SER A 267 -19.96 -5.40 -16.59
N ASP A 268 -19.55 -6.19 -15.60
CA ASP A 268 -20.08 -6.17 -14.23
C ASP A 268 -19.06 -5.65 -13.21
N ALA A 269 -17.91 -5.14 -13.68
CA ALA A 269 -16.80 -4.78 -12.81
C ALA A 269 -17.22 -3.81 -11.69
N PHE A 270 -18.03 -2.79 -11.97
CA PHE A 270 -18.44 -1.84 -10.95
C PHE A 270 -19.35 -2.46 -9.88
N GLN A 271 -20.17 -3.46 -10.25
CA GLN A 271 -21.06 -4.13 -9.31
C GLN A 271 -20.28 -4.83 -8.19
N THR A 272 -19.09 -5.36 -8.49
CA THR A 272 -18.26 -6.00 -7.46
C THR A 272 -17.79 -5.01 -6.39
N LEU A 273 -17.75 -3.70 -6.68
CA LEU A 273 -17.46 -2.67 -5.68
C LEU A 273 -18.68 -2.39 -4.80
N VAL A 274 -19.87 -2.36 -5.40
CA VAL A 274 -21.15 -2.17 -4.68
C VAL A 274 -21.37 -3.32 -3.69
N ASP A 275 -21.08 -4.56 -4.11
CA ASP A 275 -21.27 -5.76 -3.29
C ASP A 275 -20.42 -5.76 -2.02
N VAL A 276 -19.34 -4.96 -1.98
CA VAL A 276 -18.42 -4.85 -0.84
C VAL A 276 -18.34 -3.43 -0.27
N ASP A 277 -19.34 -2.59 -0.52
CA ASP A 277 -19.39 -1.20 -0.03
C ASP A 277 -18.10 -0.41 -0.38
N SER A 278 -17.67 -0.37 -1.64
CA SER A 278 -16.44 0.31 -2.10
C SER A 278 -16.59 1.15 -3.38
N GLU A 279 -17.82 1.36 -3.84
CA GLU A 279 -18.16 2.06 -5.07
C GLU A 279 -17.81 3.57 -5.07
N ALA A 280 -17.42 4.12 -3.92
CA ALA A 280 -16.96 5.50 -3.77
C ALA A 280 -15.45 5.64 -3.61
N LEU A 281 -14.71 4.53 -3.46
CA LEU A 281 -13.27 4.56 -3.17
C LEU A 281 -12.46 4.83 -4.46
N PRO A 282 -11.74 5.96 -4.57
CA PRO A 282 -11.08 6.36 -5.82
C PRO A 282 -10.01 5.40 -6.33
N GLU A 283 -9.32 4.74 -5.41
CA GLU A 283 -8.32 3.70 -5.70
C GLU A 283 -8.91 2.49 -6.45
N CYS A 284 -10.21 2.22 -6.30
CA CYS A 284 -10.87 1.12 -6.99
C CYS A 284 -11.23 1.48 -8.45
N PHE A 285 -11.29 2.76 -8.80
CA PHE A 285 -11.73 3.20 -10.13
C PHE A 285 -10.73 2.89 -11.23
N GLN A 286 -9.44 2.72 -10.92
CA GLN A 286 -8.43 2.36 -11.93
C GLN A 286 -8.84 1.12 -12.74
N CYS A 287 -9.48 0.13 -12.11
CA CYS A 287 -9.82 -1.15 -12.74
C CYS A 287 -11.33 -1.40 -12.89
N HIS A 288 -12.20 -0.53 -12.37
CA HIS A 288 -13.65 -0.79 -12.29
C HIS A 288 -14.52 0.21 -13.06
N VAL A 289 -13.92 1.25 -13.65
CA VAL A 289 -14.64 2.26 -14.45
C VAL A 289 -13.88 2.63 -15.71
N THR A 290 -14.56 3.29 -16.64
CA THR A 290 -13.97 3.75 -17.90
C THR A 290 -13.44 5.18 -17.76
N GLY A 291 -12.20 5.39 -18.20
CA GLY A 291 -11.57 6.73 -18.22
C GLY A 291 -11.10 7.25 -16.87
N HIS A 292 -10.81 6.39 -15.89
CA HIS A 292 -10.26 6.84 -14.61
C HIS A 292 -9.04 7.77 -14.79
N GLY A 293 -9.08 8.94 -14.18
CA GLY A 293 -8.02 9.95 -14.26
C GLY A 293 -8.04 10.82 -15.52
N ASP A 294 -8.82 10.48 -16.55
CA ASP A 294 -9.04 11.33 -17.72
C ASP A 294 -10.05 12.44 -17.41
N ALA A 295 -9.86 13.63 -17.99
CA ALA A 295 -10.76 14.76 -17.80
C ALA A 295 -12.19 14.50 -18.31
N ALA A 296 -12.37 13.66 -19.33
CA ALA A 296 -13.68 13.26 -19.85
C ALA A 296 -14.18 11.91 -19.32
N GLY A 297 -13.42 11.24 -18.46
CA GLY A 297 -13.76 9.90 -17.97
C GLY A 297 -14.76 9.88 -16.82
N TYR A 298 -14.88 8.73 -16.14
CA TYR A 298 -15.81 8.54 -15.04
C TYR A 298 -15.64 9.59 -13.93
N ILE A 299 -16.75 10.23 -13.56
CA ILE A 299 -16.83 11.17 -12.45
C ILE A 299 -17.78 10.58 -11.40
N PRO A 300 -17.30 10.23 -10.20
CA PRO A 300 -18.12 9.60 -9.17
C PRO A 300 -19.32 10.46 -8.78
N PHE A 301 -20.50 9.83 -8.72
CA PHE A 301 -21.76 10.43 -8.25
C PHE A 301 -22.20 11.71 -8.99
N LEU A 302 -21.67 11.95 -10.19
CA LEU A 302 -22.17 12.96 -11.10
C LEU A 302 -23.07 12.27 -12.13
N GLU A 303 -24.33 12.69 -12.23
CA GLU A 303 -25.19 12.26 -13.33
C GLU A 303 -24.64 12.83 -14.65
N THR A 304 -24.16 11.95 -15.51
CA THR A 304 -23.71 12.26 -16.87
C THR A 304 -24.67 11.66 -17.89
N GLU A 305 -24.72 12.22 -19.10
CA GLU A 305 -25.53 11.68 -20.20
C GLU A 305 -25.11 10.25 -20.57
N THR A 306 -23.84 9.92 -20.35
CA THR A 306 -23.26 8.58 -20.56
C THR A 306 -22.72 8.03 -19.24
N PRO A 307 -23.21 6.87 -18.74
CA PRO A 307 -22.62 6.22 -17.59
C PRO A 307 -21.28 5.55 -17.98
N LEU A 308 -20.20 5.90 -17.30
CA LEU A 308 -18.86 5.33 -17.52
C LEU A 308 -18.47 4.30 -16.44
N ILE A 309 -19.48 3.70 -15.80
CA ILE A 309 -19.30 2.56 -14.90
C ILE A 309 -18.89 1.32 -15.69
N ASN A 310 -18.17 0.39 -15.06
CA ASN A 310 -17.61 -0.82 -15.67
C ASN A 310 -16.40 -0.57 -16.60
N VAL A 311 -15.71 -1.64 -16.97
CA VAL A 311 -14.62 -1.62 -17.95
C VAL A 311 -15.25 -1.78 -19.33
N GLN A 312 -15.49 -0.66 -20.01
CA GLN A 312 -16.21 -0.63 -21.28
C GLN A 312 -15.26 -0.72 -22.48
N CYS A 313 -15.82 -0.80 -23.70
CA CYS A 313 -15.08 -0.90 -24.96
C CYS A 313 -13.95 0.15 -25.08
N GLU A 314 -14.21 1.36 -24.59
CA GLU A 314 -13.33 2.51 -24.72
C GLU A 314 -12.10 2.46 -23.81
N VAL A 315 -12.03 1.54 -22.85
CA VAL A 315 -10.80 1.26 -22.08
C VAL A 315 -9.71 0.68 -22.98
N CYS A 316 -10.08 -0.24 -23.87
CA CYS A 316 -9.15 -0.90 -24.78
C CYS A 316 -8.99 -0.14 -26.09
N HIS A 317 -10.09 0.40 -26.63
CA HIS A 317 -10.11 1.02 -27.95
C HIS A 317 -9.77 2.52 -27.93
N GLY A 318 -9.98 3.22 -26.81
CA GLY A 318 -9.85 4.68 -26.72
C GLY A 318 -11.21 5.40 -26.83
N LYS A 319 -11.22 6.73 -26.86
CA LYS A 319 -12.47 7.51 -26.79
C LYS A 319 -13.29 7.35 -28.07
N GLY A 320 -14.59 7.11 -27.95
CA GLY A 320 -15.50 6.83 -29.06
C GLY A 320 -15.67 8.00 -30.01
N THR A 321 -15.39 9.23 -29.57
CA THR A 321 -15.35 10.40 -30.46
C THR A 321 -14.15 10.42 -31.41
N GLU A 322 -13.14 9.56 -31.19
CA GLU A 322 -12.03 9.33 -32.10
C GLU A 322 -12.36 8.25 -33.16
N HIS A 323 -13.51 7.59 -33.05
CA HIS A 323 -13.97 6.58 -34.00
C HIS A 323 -14.35 7.21 -35.35
N ALA A 324 -13.69 6.81 -36.43
CA ALA A 324 -14.03 7.27 -37.77
C ALA A 324 -15.23 6.49 -38.35
N ARG A 325 -16.02 7.14 -39.21
CA ARG A 325 -17.25 6.53 -39.78
C ARG A 325 -17.00 5.35 -40.72
N ASP A 326 -15.75 5.10 -41.11
CA ASP A 326 -15.35 3.94 -41.92
C ASP A 326 -15.05 2.69 -41.06
N GLY A 327 -15.26 2.77 -39.74
CA GLY A 327 -15.01 1.69 -38.80
C GLY A 327 -13.56 1.62 -38.33
N SER A 328 -12.69 2.55 -38.75
CA SER A 328 -11.35 2.65 -38.18
C SER A 328 -11.39 3.29 -36.79
N TYR A 329 -10.75 2.62 -35.84
CA TYR A 329 -10.60 3.08 -34.45
C TYR A 329 -9.17 3.55 -34.21
N GLY A 330 -9.00 4.68 -33.51
CA GLY A 330 -7.72 5.38 -33.36
C GLY A 330 -6.58 4.59 -32.71
N LYS A 331 -6.86 3.54 -31.94
CA LYS A 331 -5.85 2.61 -31.42
C LYS A 331 -6.08 1.19 -31.92
N SER A 332 -5.02 0.57 -32.43
CA SER A 332 -4.95 -0.89 -32.52
C SER A 332 -5.05 -1.45 -31.09
N LEU A 333 -5.86 -2.50 -30.91
CA LEU A 333 -5.87 -3.25 -29.66
C LEU A 333 -4.45 -3.80 -29.42
N LEU A 334 -3.85 -3.39 -28.31
CA LEU A 334 -2.54 -3.88 -27.87
C LEU A 334 -2.73 -4.61 -26.55
N MET A 335 -1.97 -5.69 -26.34
CA MET A 335 -1.92 -6.40 -25.07
C MET A 335 -1.58 -5.48 -23.90
N GLU A 336 -0.87 -4.39 -24.20
CA GLU A 336 -0.53 -3.31 -23.27
C GLU A 336 -1.76 -2.65 -22.62
N SER A 337 -2.92 -2.64 -23.29
CA SER A 337 -4.17 -2.14 -22.72
C SER A 337 -4.60 -2.98 -21.51
N CYS A 338 -4.43 -4.31 -21.56
CA CYS A 338 -4.73 -5.21 -20.45
C CYS A 338 -3.82 -4.94 -19.25
N ALA A 339 -2.54 -4.64 -19.49
CA ALA A 339 -1.55 -4.35 -18.45
C ALA A 339 -1.79 -3.01 -17.71
N THR A 340 -2.76 -2.21 -18.14
CA THR A 340 -3.19 -1.00 -17.41
C THR A 340 -3.91 -1.34 -16.10
N CYS A 341 -4.58 -2.49 -16.07
CA CYS A 341 -5.33 -2.96 -14.89
C CYS A 341 -4.81 -4.30 -14.35
N HIS A 342 -4.26 -5.15 -15.22
CA HIS A 342 -3.69 -6.45 -14.84
C HIS A 342 -2.19 -6.33 -14.56
N ASP A 343 -1.86 -6.23 -13.29
CA ASP A 343 -0.49 -6.30 -12.79
C ASP A 343 -0.35 -7.44 -11.75
N PRO A 344 0.87 -7.85 -11.40
CA PRO A 344 1.08 -8.93 -10.44
C PRO A 344 0.51 -8.68 -9.03
N GLU A 345 0.30 -7.42 -8.62
CA GLU A 345 -0.28 -7.08 -7.32
C GLU A 345 -1.80 -7.23 -7.32
N ASN A 346 -2.48 -6.79 -8.39
CA ASN A 346 -3.94 -6.74 -8.49
C ASN A 346 -4.57 -7.94 -9.22
N SER A 347 -3.83 -8.57 -10.13
CA SER A 347 -4.28 -9.72 -10.94
C SER A 347 -3.18 -10.77 -11.06
N PRO A 348 -2.79 -11.42 -9.95
CA PRO A 348 -1.64 -12.32 -9.91
C PRO A 348 -1.77 -13.57 -10.78
N ASP A 349 -3.00 -13.96 -11.13
CA ASP A 349 -3.29 -15.13 -11.96
C ASP A 349 -3.58 -14.75 -13.43
N PHE A 350 -3.24 -13.52 -13.82
CA PHE A 350 -3.42 -13.04 -15.19
C PHE A 350 -2.53 -13.81 -16.17
N ASP A 351 -3.15 -14.47 -17.13
CA ASP A 351 -2.49 -15.08 -18.28
C ASP A 351 -2.90 -14.30 -19.55
N PRO A 352 -1.98 -13.53 -20.16
CA PRO A 352 -2.29 -12.70 -21.32
C PRO A 352 -2.89 -13.49 -22.51
N GLU A 353 -2.43 -14.72 -22.75
CA GLU A 353 -2.90 -15.51 -23.89
C GLU A 353 -4.30 -16.04 -23.64
N VAL A 354 -4.56 -16.55 -22.43
CA VAL A 354 -5.87 -17.10 -22.06
C VAL A 354 -6.91 -15.99 -21.98
N TYR A 355 -6.57 -14.85 -21.37
CA TYR A 355 -7.51 -13.74 -21.19
C TYR A 355 -7.82 -13.03 -22.51
N TRP A 356 -6.85 -12.96 -23.43
CA TRP A 356 -7.11 -12.40 -24.76
C TRP A 356 -8.15 -13.20 -25.55
N LEU A 357 -8.10 -14.53 -25.48
CA LEU A 357 -9.08 -15.40 -26.13
C LEU A 357 -10.50 -15.22 -25.59
N MET A 358 -10.67 -14.74 -24.36
CA MET A 358 -12.00 -14.42 -23.80
C MET A 358 -12.56 -13.11 -24.35
N MET A 359 -11.70 -12.22 -24.87
CA MET A 359 -12.06 -10.88 -25.34
C MET A 359 -12.12 -10.77 -26.87
N GLU A 360 -11.71 -11.81 -27.61
CA GLU A 360 -11.75 -11.83 -29.06
C GLU A 360 -13.21 -11.79 -29.57
N HIS A 361 -13.56 -10.77 -30.35
CA HIS A 361 -14.92 -10.53 -30.83
C HIS A 361 -14.99 -10.12 -32.30
#